data_AF-A0A954T768-F1
#
_entry.id   AF-A0A954T768-F1
#
_cell.length_a   1.000
_cell.length_b   1.000
_cell.length_c   1.000
_cell.angle_alpha   90.00
_cell.angle_beta   90.00
_cell.angle_gamma   90.00
#
_symmetry.space_group_name_H-M   'P 1'
#
loop_
_entity.id
_entity.type
_entity.pdbx_description
1 polymer ?
#
loop_
_entity_poly.entity_id
_entity_poly.type
_entity_poly.pdbx_seq_one_letter_code
_entity_poly.pdbx_strand_id
1 'polypeptide(L)'
;MSERVNYNPNLIFSVGTQVVALRDVTGESGRILHPRGAVGVVVKSPNDLQHSYRVRFPDGYEESLKPSELTMLAKHKEGTIGDSSINASRSDLWERVIFQCIIGSQAYGLADDQSDIDRRGVYLPPAELHWSLYGVPDQLDCYETQEAYWEIQRFIILALKANPNVLECLYSPLVEKATPLATELLDMRSIFLSRLVYQTYNGYVMSQFKKM
;
A
#
# COMPACT_ATOMS: atom_id res chain seq x y z
N MET A 1 -11.21 -1.52 -11.14
CA MET A 1 -9.77 -1.38 -10.85
C MET A 1 -9.61 -0.09 -10.08
N SER A 2 -9.62 -0.17 -8.76
CA SER A 2 -9.39 0.99 -7.90
C SER A 2 -7.88 1.01 -7.63
N GLU A 3 -7.19 2.05 -8.06
CA GLU A 3 -5.81 2.30 -7.63
C GLU A 3 -5.81 2.35 -6.10
N ARG A 4 -5.15 1.38 -5.46
CA ARG A 4 -4.86 1.47 -4.03
C ARG A 4 -3.85 2.60 -3.86
N VAL A 5 -4.36 3.76 -3.45
CA VAL A 5 -3.55 4.94 -3.12
C VAL A 5 -2.71 4.55 -1.91
N ASN A 6 -1.38 4.68 -2.00
CA ASN A 6 -0.51 4.54 -0.83
C ASN A 6 -0.92 5.60 0.19
N TYR A 7 -1.51 5.16 1.31
CA TYR A 7 -2.04 6.06 2.33
C TYR A 7 -0.97 6.39 3.37
N ASN A 8 -0.48 7.62 3.35
CA ASN A 8 0.29 8.18 4.45
C ASN A 8 -0.69 8.76 5.49
N PRO A 9 -0.60 8.40 6.79
CA PRO A 9 -1.45 8.99 7.84
C PRO A 9 -1.32 10.52 7.94
N ASN A 10 -0.26 11.10 7.36
CA ASN A 10 0.00 12.54 7.31
C ASN A 10 -0.43 13.20 5.98
N LEU A 11 -1.21 12.53 5.14
CA LEU A 11 -1.65 13.09 3.86
C LEU A 11 -2.72 14.18 4.06
N ILE A 12 -2.45 15.39 3.59
CA ILE A 12 -3.45 16.46 3.50
C ILE A 12 -4.32 16.22 2.27
N PHE A 13 -5.64 16.10 2.46
CA PHE A 13 -6.58 15.87 1.35
C PHE A 13 -6.68 17.09 0.45
N SER A 14 -6.45 16.93 -0.85
CA SER A 14 -6.55 18.01 -1.83
C SER A 14 -7.99 18.46 -2.05
N VAL A 15 -8.17 19.70 -2.52
CA VAL A 15 -9.46 20.19 -3.02
C VAL A 15 -10.03 19.23 -4.07
N GLY A 16 -11.34 18.97 -4.00
CA GLY A 16 -12.04 17.99 -4.83
C GLY A 16 -12.13 16.59 -4.22
N THR A 17 -11.39 16.30 -3.14
CA THR A 17 -11.45 15.00 -2.46
C THR A 17 -12.82 14.78 -1.81
N GLN A 18 -13.44 13.63 -2.07
CA GLN A 18 -14.66 13.21 -1.38
C GLN A 18 -14.32 12.66 0.01
N VAL A 19 -14.98 13.22 1.02
CA VAL A 19 -14.78 12.90 2.43
C VAL A 19 -16.10 12.58 3.11
N VAL A 20 -16.03 11.89 4.24
CA VAL A 20 -17.15 11.54 5.11
C VAL A 20 -16.96 12.22 6.45
N ALA A 21 -17.98 12.93 6.93
CA ALA A 21 -18.01 13.54 8.25
C ALA A 21 -18.12 12.47 9.35
N LEU A 22 -17.22 12.48 10.32
CA LEU A 22 -17.18 11.53 11.45
C LEU A 22 -17.94 12.03 12.69
N ARG A 23 -18.55 13.21 12.59
CA ARG A 23 -19.47 13.79 13.59
C ARG A 23 -20.71 14.35 12.91
N ASP A 24 -21.74 14.64 13.70
CA ASP A 24 -22.88 15.42 13.25
C ASP A 24 -22.45 16.86 12.94
N VAL A 25 -22.95 17.40 11.83
CA VAL A 25 -22.81 18.80 11.44
C VAL A 25 -24.09 19.50 11.85
N THR A 26 -23.98 20.39 12.82
CA THR A 26 -25.09 21.16 13.38
C THR A 26 -25.06 22.59 12.87
N GLY A 27 -26.21 23.11 12.44
CA GLY A 27 -26.35 24.52 12.09
C GLY A 27 -26.43 25.43 13.32
N GLU A 28 -26.48 26.74 13.10
CA GLU A 28 -26.53 27.77 14.16
C GLU A 28 -27.69 27.60 15.16
N SER A 29 -28.77 26.96 14.74
CA SER A 29 -29.95 26.67 15.58
C SER A 29 -29.79 25.40 16.44
N GLY A 30 -28.63 24.74 16.40
CA GLY A 30 -28.37 23.47 17.10
C GLY A 30 -29.02 22.25 16.44
N ARG A 31 -29.74 22.42 15.32
CA ARG A 31 -30.29 21.31 14.53
C ARG A 31 -29.19 20.62 13.73
N ILE A 32 -29.23 19.29 13.68
CA ILE A 32 -28.35 18.49 12.81
C ILE A 32 -28.76 18.77 11.35
N LEU A 33 -27.86 19.38 10.59
CA LEU A 33 -27.99 19.60 9.15
C LEU A 33 -27.52 18.38 8.37
N HIS A 34 -26.40 17.80 8.79
CA HIS A 34 -25.89 16.55 8.23
C HIS A 34 -25.50 15.58 9.34
N PRO A 35 -26.00 14.34 9.33
CA PRO A 35 -25.61 13.35 10.33
C PRO A 35 -24.17 12.88 10.09
N ARG A 36 -23.56 12.32 11.12
CA ARG A 36 -22.33 11.51 11.01
C ARG A 36 -22.50 10.47 9.89
N GLY A 37 -21.50 10.37 9.02
CA GLY A 37 -21.54 9.55 7.81
C GLY A 37 -21.92 10.32 6.54
N ALA A 38 -22.33 11.59 6.65
CA ALA A 38 -22.61 12.43 5.50
C ALA A 38 -21.37 12.67 4.64
N VAL A 39 -21.58 12.63 3.32
CA VAL A 39 -20.52 12.81 2.33
C VAL A 39 -20.43 14.27 1.91
N GLY A 40 -19.23 14.82 1.88
CA GLY A 40 -18.94 16.14 1.35
C GLY A 40 -17.69 16.14 0.46
N VAL A 41 -17.40 17.29 -0.12
CA VAL A 41 -16.22 17.53 -0.96
C VAL A 41 -15.35 18.59 -0.32
N VAL A 42 -14.05 18.34 -0.22
CA VAL A 42 -13.08 19.34 0.24
C VAL A 42 -13.04 20.48 -0.77
N VAL A 43 -13.38 21.69 -0.33
CA VAL A 43 -13.29 22.91 -1.15
C VAL A 43 -12.08 23.77 -0.77
N LYS A 44 -11.53 23.56 0.44
CA LYS A 44 -10.26 24.16 0.86
C LYS A 44 -9.52 23.20 1.79
N SER A 45 -8.25 22.94 1.46
CA SER A 45 -7.33 22.16 2.29
C SER A 45 -6.54 23.09 3.22
N PRO A 46 -6.21 22.65 4.45
CA PRO A 46 -5.24 23.33 5.30
C PRO A 46 -3.81 23.18 4.73
N ASN A 47 -2.88 24.00 5.21
CA ASN A 47 -1.46 23.89 4.85
C ASN A 47 -0.69 22.92 5.79
N ASP A 48 -1.36 22.43 6.83
CA ASP A 48 -0.81 21.52 7.83
C ASP A 48 -1.92 20.59 8.38
N LEU A 49 -1.56 19.70 9.31
CA LEU A 49 -2.48 18.74 9.94
C LEU A 49 -3.13 19.25 11.24
N GLN A 50 -2.93 20.53 11.58
CA GLN A 50 -3.53 21.13 12.79
C GLN A 50 -4.78 21.93 12.44
N HIS A 51 -4.86 22.46 11.22
CA HIS A 51 -5.96 23.28 10.77
C HIS A 51 -7.07 22.47 10.08
N SER A 52 -8.27 23.05 10.09
CA SER A 52 -9.48 22.42 9.54
C SER A 52 -9.56 22.51 8.02
N TYR A 53 -10.18 21.50 7.44
CA TYR A 53 -10.66 21.50 6.06
C TYR A 53 -11.96 22.31 5.96
N ARG A 54 -12.19 22.94 4.80
CA ARG A 54 -13.51 23.42 4.41
C ARG A 54 -14.17 22.37 3.53
N VAL A 55 -15.33 21.88 3.95
CA VAL A 55 -16.06 20.81 3.26
C VAL A 55 -17.43 21.31 2.85
N ARG A 56 -17.79 21.11 1.58
CA ARG A 56 -19.11 21.42 1.03
C ARG A 56 -19.96 20.16 0.93
N PHE A 57 -21.18 20.22 1.45
CA PHE A 57 -22.18 19.15 1.38
C PHE A 57 -23.09 19.32 0.14
N PRO A 58 -23.89 18.28 -0.23
CA PRO A 58 -24.67 18.28 -1.47
C PRO A 58 -25.72 19.40 -1.57
N ASP A 59 -26.19 19.93 -0.45
CA ASP A 59 -27.12 21.06 -0.39
C ASP A 59 -26.42 22.43 -0.51
N GLY A 60 -25.09 22.43 -0.69
CA GLY A 60 -24.28 23.63 -0.78
C GLY A 60 -23.82 24.19 0.56
N TYR A 61 -24.25 23.62 1.69
CA TYR A 61 -23.78 24.03 3.01
C TYR A 61 -22.28 23.72 3.15
N GLU A 62 -21.53 24.64 3.75
CA GLU A 62 -20.10 24.47 3.99
C GLU A 62 -19.76 24.51 5.46
N GLU A 63 -18.99 23.52 5.90
CA GLU A 63 -18.57 23.38 7.29
C GLU A 63 -17.04 23.30 7.40
N SER A 64 -16.52 23.76 8.54
CA SER A 64 -15.12 23.58 8.90
C SER A 64 -14.95 22.30 9.73
N LEU A 65 -14.23 21.32 9.19
CA LEU A 65 -14.01 20.01 9.83
C LEU A 65 -12.53 19.80 10.13
N LYS A 66 -12.22 19.38 11.36
CA LYS A 66 -10.83 19.04 11.75
C LYS A 66 -10.37 17.76 11.02
N PRO A 67 -9.06 17.52 10.89
CA PRO A 67 -8.55 16.27 10.31
C PRO A 67 -9.05 15.00 11.01
N SER A 68 -9.30 15.07 12.33
CA SER A 68 -9.88 13.97 13.11
C SER A 68 -11.40 13.79 12.94
N GLU A 69 -12.08 14.75 12.32
CA GLU A 69 -13.54 14.79 12.17
C GLU A 69 -14.00 14.34 10.77
N LEU A 70 -13.08 13.91 9.92
CA LEU A 70 -13.39 13.44 8.58
C LEU A 70 -12.48 12.29 8.15
N THR A 71 -12.88 11.56 7.13
CA THR A 71 -12.02 10.58 6.45
C THR A 71 -12.38 10.50 4.96
N MET A 72 -11.49 10.00 4.11
CA MET A 72 -11.81 9.84 2.69
C MET A 72 -12.97 8.84 2.49
N LEU A 73 -13.86 9.14 1.54
CA LEU A 73 -15.02 8.28 1.24
C LEU A 73 -14.61 6.85 0.86
N ALA A 74 -13.51 6.69 0.12
CA ALA A 74 -12.98 5.37 -0.24
C ALA A 74 -12.65 4.55 1.03
N LYS A 75 -11.89 5.14 1.97
CA LYS A 75 -11.54 4.53 3.26
C LYS A 75 -12.76 4.24 4.12
N HIS A 76 -13.74 5.15 4.17
CA HIS A 76 -14.96 4.92 4.94
C HIS A 76 -15.81 3.77 4.37
N LYS A 77 -15.84 3.61 3.04
CA LYS A 77 -16.57 2.51 2.37
C LYS A 77 -15.90 1.16 2.57
N GLU A 78 -14.59 1.12 2.75
CA GLU A 78 -13.85 -0.10 3.10
C GLU A 78 -14.20 -0.61 4.51
N GLY A 79 -14.70 0.27 5.40
CA GLY A 79 -15.22 -0.12 6.71
C GLY A 79 -14.19 -0.76 7.65
N THR A 80 -14.62 -1.18 8.84
CA THR A 80 -13.81 -1.99 9.78
C THR A 80 -13.75 -3.46 9.38
N ILE A 81 -14.58 -3.88 8.42
CA ILE A 81 -14.62 -5.22 7.83
C ILE A 81 -13.87 -5.14 6.50
N GLY A 82 -12.60 -5.55 6.51
CA GLY A 82 -11.71 -5.43 5.35
C GLY A 82 -10.32 -4.90 5.69
N ASP A 83 -10.09 -4.47 6.93
CA ASP A 83 -8.74 -4.11 7.38
C ASP A 83 -7.91 -5.39 7.58
N SER A 84 -7.24 -5.81 6.51
CA SER A 84 -6.35 -6.97 6.51
C SER A 84 -5.22 -6.87 7.53
N SER A 85 -4.90 -5.66 8.03
CA SER A 85 -3.90 -5.45 9.08
C SER A 85 -4.35 -6.00 10.45
N ILE A 86 -5.66 -5.99 10.72
CA ILE A 86 -6.24 -6.51 11.98
C ILE A 86 -6.07 -8.04 12.06
N ASN A 87 -6.20 -8.77 10.95
CA ASN A 87 -5.91 -10.21 10.93
C ASN A 87 -4.41 -10.52 10.80
N ALA A 88 -3.63 -9.70 10.09
CA ALA A 88 -2.18 -9.85 10.02
C ALA A 88 -1.53 -9.89 11.42
N SER A 89 -2.01 -9.04 12.33
CA SER A 89 -1.58 -9.03 13.75
C SER A 89 -1.96 -10.28 14.55
N ARG A 90 -2.98 -11.04 14.11
CA ARG A 90 -3.44 -12.27 14.77
C ARG A 90 -2.78 -13.54 14.23
N SER A 91 -2.18 -13.49 13.04
CA SER A 91 -1.71 -14.68 12.30
C SER A 91 -0.19 -14.75 12.07
N ASP A 92 0.57 -13.85 12.73
CA ASP A 92 2.02 -13.65 12.58
C ASP A 92 2.53 -13.96 11.17
N LEU A 93 2.12 -13.14 10.20
CA LEU A 93 2.43 -13.35 8.79
C LEU A 93 3.93 -13.28 8.50
N TRP A 94 4.74 -12.68 9.38
CA TRP A 94 6.19 -12.61 9.23
C TRP A 94 6.84 -14.00 9.37
N GLU A 95 6.30 -14.87 10.24
CA GLU A 95 6.74 -16.27 10.33
C GLU A 95 6.47 -17.06 9.05
N ARG A 96 5.55 -16.57 8.21
CA ARG A 96 5.14 -17.21 6.95
C ARG A 96 5.92 -16.74 5.73
N VAL A 97 6.98 -15.95 5.92
CA VAL A 97 7.93 -15.63 4.85
C VAL A 97 8.60 -16.92 4.39
N ILE A 98 8.37 -17.31 3.14
CA ILE A 98 8.92 -18.53 2.54
C ILE A 98 10.18 -18.27 1.70
N PHE A 99 10.40 -17.01 1.32
CA PHE A 99 11.52 -16.56 0.50
C PHE A 99 11.96 -15.15 0.95
N GLN A 100 13.26 -14.96 1.14
CA GLN A 100 13.89 -13.69 1.48
C GLN A 100 15.25 -13.59 0.77
N CYS A 101 15.49 -12.45 0.15
CA CYS A 101 16.73 -12.12 -0.53
C CYS A 101 17.09 -10.66 -0.30
N ILE A 102 18.36 -10.35 -0.49
CA ILE A 102 18.86 -8.97 -0.50
C ILE A 102 18.79 -8.46 -1.94
N ILE A 103 18.32 -7.23 -2.13
CA ILE A 103 18.29 -6.54 -3.43
C ILE A 103 19.09 -5.23 -3.36
N GLY A 104 19.07 -4.44 -4.44
CA GLY A 104 19.67 -3.10 -4.44
C GLY A 104 21.19 -3.12 -4.51
N SER A 105 21.83 -2.08 -3.96
CA SER A 105 23.28 -1.84 -4.10
C SER A 105 24.13 -3.03 -3.67
N GLN A 106 23.69 -3.77 -2.64
CA GLN A 106 24.32 -5.00 -2.16
C GLN A 106 24.32 -6.09 -3.24
N ALA A 107 23.17 -6.36 -3.85
CA ALA A 107 23.03 -7.38 -4.88
C ALA A 107 23.77 -7.01 -6.18
N TYR A 108 23.87 -5.71 -6.50
CA TYR A 108 24.61 -5.23 -7.67
C TYR A 108 26.12 -5.05 -7.44
N GLY A 109 26.62 -5.24 -6.20
CA GLY A 109 28.03 -5.02 -5.87
C GLY A 109 28.46 -3.54 -5.91
N LEU A 110 27.50 -2.63 -5.71
CA LEU A 110 27.69 -1.18 -5.68
C LEU A 110 27.68 -0.62 -4.24
N ALA A 111 27.53 -1.48 -3.24
CA ALA A 111 27.44 -1.10 -1.85
C ALA A 111 28.78 -0.55 -1.30
N ASP A 112 28.66 0.45 -0.43
CA ASP A 112 29.71 1.00 0.42
C ASP A 112 29.36 0.82 1.91
N ASP A 113 30.22 1.32 2.79
CA ASP A 113 30.07 1.18 4.25
C ASP A 113 28.81 1.87 4.83
N GLN A 114 28.12 2.71 4.04
CA GLN A 114 26.90 3.42 4.43
C GLN A 114 25.64 2.86 3.77
N SER A 115 25.79 1.84 2.93
CA SER A 115 24.68 1.26 2.18
C SER A 115 23.74 0.47 3.10
N ASP A 116 22.45 0.75 2.99
CA ASP A 116 21.39 -0.01 3.63
C ASP A 116 21.24 -1.42 3.02
N ILE A 117 20.50 -2.28 3.72
CA ILE A 117 20.24 -3.65 3.29
C ILE A 117 18.75 -3.78 3.00
N ASP A 118 18.40 -3.69 1.73
CA ASP A 118 17.03 -3.93 1.26
C ASP A 118 16.73 -5.42 1.22
N ARG A 119 15.82 -5.86 2.09
CA ARG A 119 15.31 -7.24 2.11
C ARG A 119 13.97 -7.32 1.43
N ARG A 120 13.83 -8.26 0.51
CA ARG A 120 12.58 -8.49 -0.21
C ARG A 120 12.29 -9.97 -0.37
N GLY A 121 11.03 -10.31 -0.60
CA GLY A 121 10.69 -11.68 -0.91
C GLY A 121 9.20 -11.97 -0.89
N VAL A 122 8.84 -13.19 -0.45
CA VAL A 122 7.49 -13.72 -0.54
C VAL A 122 7.06 -14.35 0.77
N TYR A 123 5.82 -14.10 1.17
CA TYR A 123 5.17 -14.81 2.26
C TYR A 123 3.95 -15.58 1.76
N LEU A 124 3.67 -16.71 2.42
CA LEU A 124 2.58 -17.62 2.09
C LEU A 124 1.54 -17.63 3.22
N PRO A 125 0.44 -16.86 3.11
CA PRO A 125 -0.65 -16.89 4.09
C PRO A 125 -1.32 -18.27 4.17
N PRO A 126 -1.95 -18.61 5.30
CA PRO A 126 -2.80 -19.80 5.39
C PRO A 126 -4.10 -19.58 4.58
N ALA A 127 -4.64 -20.67 4.02
CA ALA A 127 -5.83 -20.64 3.18
C ALA A 127 -7.05 -19.98 3.87
N GLU A 128 -7.18 -20.15 5.19
CA GLU A 128 -8.27 -19.56 5.98
C GLU A 128 -8.33 -18.03 5.89
N LEU A 129 -7.18 -17.35 5.76
CA LEU A 129 -7.17 -15.88 5.58
C LEU A 129 -7.70 -15.47 4.20
N HIS A 130 -7.43 -16.26 3.16
CA HIS A 130 -7.99 -16.03 1.83
C HIS A 130 -9.51 -16.22 1.79
N TRP A 131 -10.04 -17.14 2.60
CA TRP A 131 -11.50 -17.36 2.72
C TRP A 131 -12.18 -16.40 3.69
N SER A 132 -11.40 -15.62 4.44
CA SER A 132 -11.94 -14.65 5.38
C SER A 132 -12.56 -13.44 4.67
N LEU A 133 -13.52 -12.80 5.34
CA LEU A 133 -14.10 -11.52 4.86
C LEU A 133 -13.11 -10.35 4.90
N TYR A 134 -11.95 -10.53 5.53
CA TYR A 134 -10.92 -9.50 5.72
C TYR A 134 -9.80 -9.60 4.67
N GLY A 135 -9.69 -10.74 3.98
CA GLY A 135 -8.65 -10.99 2.99
C GLY A 135 -7.24 -11.11 3.58
N VAL A 136 -6.25 -11.04 2.68
CA VAL A 136 -4.82 -11.10 2.98
C VAL A 136 -4.19 -9.78 2.54
N PRO A 137 -3.26 -9.19 3.32
CA PRO A 137 -2.48 -8.03 2.85
C PRO A 137 -1.73 -8.35 1.54
N ASP A 138 -1.71 -7.46 0.56
CA ASP A 138 -0.92 -7.71 -0.66
C ASP A 138 0.60 -7.76 -0.39
N GLN A 139 1.03 -7.10 0.68
CA GLN A 139 2.43 -6.90 1.06
C GLN A 139 2.54 -6.69 2.57
N LEU A 140 3.65 -7.15 3.16
CA LEU A 140 4.12 -6.78 4.48
C LEU A 140 5.29 -5.82 4.32
N ASP A 141 5.32 -4.73 5.10
CA ASP A 141 6.35 -3.70 5.05
C ASP A 141 6.87 -3.41 6.45
N CYS A 142 8.20 -3.31 6.60
CA CYS A 142 8.87 -2.83 7.80
C CYS A 142 9.92 -1.80 7.38
N TYR A 143 9.66 -0.53 7.66
CA TYR A 143 10.53 0.56 7.23
C TYR A 143 11.81 0.63 8.06
N GLU A 144 11.73 0.24 9.34
CA GLU A 144 12.85 0.25 10.27
C GLU A 144 13.95 -0.72 9.86
N THR A 145 13.57 -1.86 9.29
CA THR A 145 14.50 -2.91 8.85
C THR A 145 14.65 -3.01 7.32
N GLN A 146 14.01 -2.09 6.58
CA GLN A 146 14.00 -2.07 5.10
C GLN A 146 13.53 -3.40 4.50
N GLU A 147 12.44 -3.97 5.02
CA GLU A 147 11.88 -5.25 4.59
C GLU A 147 10.55 -5.06 3.84
N ALA A 148 10.37 -5.78 2.72
CA ALA A 148 9.08 -5.86 2.07
C ALA A 148 8.82 -7.26 1.48
N TYR A 149 7.70 -7.88 1.85
CA TYR A 149 7.33 -9.23 1.43
C TYR A 149 5.98 -9.23 0.74
N TRP A 150 5.92 -9.68 -0.51
CA TRP A 150 4.66 -9.81 -1.24
C TRP A 150 3.95 -11.10 -0.86
N GLU A 151 2.63 -11.05 -0.85
CA GLU A 151 1.81 -12.26 -0.86
C GLU A 151 2.09 -13.05 -2.15
N ILE A 152 2.10 -14.39 -2.07
CA ILE A 152 2.56 -15.25 -3.17
C ILE A 152 1.80 -15.06 -4.49
N GLN A 153 0.46 -14.99 -4.47
CA GLN A 153 -0.34 -14.78 -5.67
C GLN A 153 -0.02 -13.40 -6.27
N ARG A 154 0.08 -12.38 -5.43
CA ARG A 154 0.47 -11.03 -5.83
C ARG A 154 1.85 -11.02 -6.49
N PHE A 155 2.83 -11.69 -5.88
CA PHE A 155 4.18 -11.81 -6.41
C PHE A 155 4.20 -12.47 -7.79
N ILE A 156 3.50 -13.59 -7.96
CA ILE A 156 3.42 -14.30 -9.25
C ILE A 156 2.78 -13.42 -10.32
N ILE A 157 1.69 -12.72 -10.00
CA ILE A 157 1.03 -11.80 -10.95
C ILE A 157 1.98 -10.67 -11.38
N LEU A 158 2.77 -10.13 -10.45
CA LEU A 158 3.76 -9.09 -10.74
C LEU A 158 4.93 -9.63 -11.57
N ALA A 159 5.40 -10.85 -11.31
CA ALA A 159 6.45 -11.52 -12.06
C ALA A 159 6.01 -11.74 -13.52
N LEU A 160 4.79 -12.24 -13.74
CA LEU A 160 4.20 -12.41 -15.08
C LEU A 160 4.06 -11.08 -15.85
N LYS A 161 3.94 -9.97 -15.13
CA LYS A 161 3.92 -8.61 -15.68
C LYS A 161 5.31 -7.99 -15.83
N ALA A 162 6.39 -8.77 -15.64
CA ALA A 162 7.76 -8.31 -15.71
C ALA A 162 8.05 -7.09 -14.82
N ASN A 163 7.49 -7.06 -13.62
CA ASN A 163 7.77 -6.00 -12.65
C ASN A 163 9.26 -6.03 -12.24
N PRO A 164 10.02 -4.92 -12.39
CA PRO A 164 11.46 -4.90 -12.13
C PRO A 164 11.86 -5.37 -10.72
N ASN A 165 11.16 -4.91 -9.67
CA ASN A 165 11.49 -5.27 -8.29
C ASN A 165 11.30 -6.76 -8.02
N VAL A 166 10.24 -7.35 -8.58
CA VAL A 166 9.96 -8.79 -8.44
C VAL A 166 10.93 -9.64 -9.24
N LEU A 167 11.28 -9.21 -10.46
CA LEU A 167 12.31 -9.89 -11.25
C LEU A 167 13.68 -9.80 -10.58
N GLU A 168 14.03 -8.65 -9.99
CA GLU A 168 15.26 -8.51 -9.21
C GLU A 168 15.30 -9.50 -8.03
N CYS A 169 14.19 -9.69 -7.31
CA CYS A 169 14.10 -10.69 -6.25
C CYS A 169 14.35 -12.12 -6.78
N LEU A 170 13.68 -12.50 -7.88
CA LEU A 170 13.81 -13.83 -8.49
C LEU A 170 15.24 -14.16 -8.95
N TYR A 171 16.02 -13.14 -9.29
CA TYR A 171 17.38 -13.27 -9.83
C TYR A 171 18.46 -12.76 -8.87
N SER A 172 18.10 -12.44 -7.61
CA SER A 172 19.08 -12.01 -6.62
C SER A 172 20.09 -13.13 -6.34
N PRO A 173 21.40 -12.84 -6.36
CA PRO A 173 22.42 -13.80 -5.96
C PRO A 173 22.51 -13.96 -4.44
N LEU A 174 21.85 -13.10 -3.65
CA LEU A 174 21.96 -13.02 -2.20
C LEU A 174 20.67 -13.52 -1.54
N VAL A 175 20.45 -14.83 -1.58
CA VAL A 175 19.29 -15.47 -0.93
C VAL A 175 19.61 -15.77 0.54
N GLU A 176 18.85 -15.18 1.46
CA GLU A 176 19.00 -15.39 2.91
C GLU A 176 18.08 -16.52 3.42
N LYS A 177 16.89 -16.68 2.81
CA LYS A 177 15.91 -17.73 3.18
C LYS A 177 15.20 -18.24 1.94
N ALA A 178 15.12 -19.57 1.80
CA ALA A 178 14.23 -20.23 0.85
C ALA A 178 13.75 -21.56 1.44
N THR A 179 12.44 -21.72 1.59
CA THR A 179 11.82 -23.02 1.88
C THR A 179 11.83 -23.92 0.62
N PRO A 180 11.61 -25.24 0.72
CA PRO A 180 11.54 -26.11 -0.46
C PRO A 180 10.55 -25.62 -1.53
N LEU A 181 9.38 -25.14 -1.11
CA LEU A 181 8.38 -24.58 -2.01
C LEU A 181 8.86 -23.30 -2.71
N ALA A 182 9.62 -22.45 -2.00
CA ALA A 182 10.23 -21.27 -2.62
C ALA A 182 11.32 -21.67 -3.62
N THR A 183 12.11 -22.71 -3.32
CA THR A 183 13.12 -23.24 -4.25
C THR A 183 12.47 -23.73 -5.55
N GLU A 184 11.35 -24.44 -5.48
CA GLU A 184 10.59 -24.84 -6.67
C GLU A 184 10.19 -23.63 -7.54
N LEU A 185 9.70 -22.55 -6.90
CA LEU A 185 9.40 -21.29 -7.61
C LEU A 185 10.64 -20.67 -8.26
N LEU A 186 11.76 -20.63 -7.54
CA LEU A 186 13.02 -20.08 -8.05
C LEU A 186 13.57 -20.89 -9.21
N ASP A 187 13.46 -22.23 -9.18
CA ASP A 187 13.90 -23.10 -10.28
C ASP A 187 13.10 -22.85 -11.57
N MET A 188 11.85 -22.41 -11.44
CA MET A 188 11.00 -22.02 -12.56
C MET A 188 11.18 -20.57 -13.02
N ARG A 189 12.02 -19.75 -12.37
CA ARG A 189 12.07 -18.28 -12.58
C ARG A 189 12.19 -17.82 -14.04
N SER A 190 12.81 -18.63 -14.90
CA SER A 190 12.95 -18.34 -16.33
C SER A 190 11.63 -18.20 -17.08
N ILE A 191 10.53 -18.79 -16.59
CA ILE A 191 9.21 -18.67 -17.21
C ILE A 191 8.65 -17.25 -17.14
N PHE A 192 9.14 -16.42 -16.21
CA PHE A 192 8.68 -15.04 -16.04
C PHE A 192 9.40 -14.05 -16.96
N LEU A 193 10.47 -14.47 -17.63
CA LEU A 193 11.18 -13.63 -18.59
C LEU A 193 10.44 -13.57 -19.92
N SER A 194 10.03 -12.36 -20.30
CA SER A 194 9.37 -12.10 -21.58
C SER A 194 9.85 -10.80 -22.20
N ARG A 195 9.50 -10.54 -23.47
CA ARG A 195 9.81 -9.27 -24.15
C ARG A 195 9.15 -8.06 -23.48
N LEU A 196 8.19 -8.26 -22.56
CA LEU A 196 7.58 -7.21 -21.76
C LEU A 196 8.59 -6.47 -20.88
N VAL A 197 9.69 -7.15 -20.49
CA VAL A 197 10.79 -6.57 -19.70
C VAL A 197 11.30 -5.26 -20.31
N TYR A 198 11.38 -5.16 -21.65
CA TYR A 198 11.81 -3.93 -22.32
C TYR A 198 10.90 -2.74 -22.00
N GLN A 199 9.58 -2.96 -22.00
CA GLN A 199 8.61 -1.91 -21.74
C GLN A 199 8.62 -1.49 -20.27
N THR A 200 8.67 -2.46 -19.35
CA THR A 200 8.60 -2.18 -17.91
C THR A 200 9.87 -1.53 -17.38
N TYR A 201 11.04 -1.97 -17.84
CA TYR A 201 12.31 -1.34 -17.46
C TYR A 201 12.45 0.06 -18.07
N ASN A 202 12.09 0.25 -19.34
CA ASN A 202 12.10 1.59 -19.95
C ASN A 202 11.13 2.54 -19.22
N GLY A 203 9.93 2.07 -18.87
CA GLY A 203 8.98 2.82 -18.07
C GLY A 203 9.52 3.18 -16.68
N TYR A 204 10.20 2.24 -16.01
CA TYR A 204 10.85 2.49 -14.73
C TYR A 204 11.94 3.56 -14.83
N VAL A 205 12.85 3.44 -15.81
CA VAL A 205 13.91 4.43 -16.08
C VAL A 205 13.32 5.82 -16.33
N MET A 206 12.29 5.92 -17.18
CA MET A 206 11.60 7.19 -17.45
C MET A 206 10.98 7.80 -16.19
N SER A 207 10.46 6.97 -15.27
CA SER A 207 9.91 7.45 -14.00
C SER A 207 10.98 7.97 -13.04
N GLN A 208 12.18 7.38 -13.06
CA GLN A 208 13.31 7.81 -12.24
C GLN A 208 13.91 9.13 -12.78
N PHE A 209 14.06 9.27 -14.10
CA PHE A 209 14.51 10.53 -14.69
C PHE A 209 13.59 11.72 -14.38
N LYS A 210 12.29 11.50 -14.20
CA LYS A 210 11.34 12.57 -13.81
C LYS A 210 11.45 13.00 -12.35
N LYS A 211 12.11 12.21 -11.50
CA LYS A 211 12.29 12.50 -10.07
C LYS A 211 13.61 13.23 -9.78
N MET A 212 14.53 13.26 -10.76
CA MET A 212 15.76 14.05 -10.73
C MET A 212 15.49 15.46 -11.24
#